data_AF-A0A6N7XFZ1-F1
#
_entry.id   AF-A0A6N7XFZ1-F1
#
_cell.length_a   1.000
_cell.length_b   1.000
_cell.length_c   1.000
_cell.angle_alpha   90.00
_cell.angle_beta   90.00
_cell.angle_gamma   90.00
#
_symmetry.space_group_name_H-M   'P 1'
#
loop_
_entity.id
_entity.type
_entity.pdbx_description
1 polymer ?
#
loop_
_entity_poly.entity_id
_entity_poly.type
_entity_poly.pdbx_seq_one_letter_code
_entity_poly.pdbx_strand_id
1 'polypeptide(L)'
;MKRILKTKHKLIGFIGIMLVLDLVLVGALMKPVNADRKTEDYDAAAEISTSLNVAAMQAKLTVEDESKAVIKSGKAERTKTQGTEKWLDTLETLEGQIFAHGITYSWYHPASSYESAVNGNHHVNCAAYISWGLQRMGLLPHGTTFYISDTLHGKGASYIKNSEYFTVKYNLGHPGSAGLEPGDIVGWKTHTCVYAGKDSNGNMLWYTAGGSDVSSKNLGPRTKKYANKNITVLIRINYDKIPMN
;
A
#
# COMPACT_ATOMS: atom_id res chain seq x y z
N MET A 1 29.31 10.57 24.87
CA MET A 1 29.55 10.02 23.52
C MET A 1 28.24 9.48 22.89
N LYS A 2 27.32 10.34 22.43
CA LYS A 2 26.00 9.89 21.86
C LYS A 2 25.53 10.67 20.62
N ARG A 3 26.40 11.43 19.94
CA ARG A 3 26.03 12.25 18.76
C ARG A 3 26.49 11.69 17.40
N ILE A 4 27.27 10.61 17.35
CA ILE A 4 27.93 10.15 16.11
C ILE A 4 27.09 9.11 15.32
N LEU A 5 26.12 8.42 15.93
CA LEU A 5 25.37 7.35 15.25
C LEU A 5 24.24 7.83 14.31
N LYS A 6 23.67 9.02 14.53
CA LYS A 6 22.51 9.51 13.75
C LYS A 6 22.86 9.95 12.32
N THR A 7 24.10 10.38 12.10
CA THR A 7 24.54 10.90 10.80
C THR A 7 24.94 9.78 9.84
N LYS A 8 25.43 8.64 10.34
CA LYS A 8 25.89 7.52 9.50
C LYS A 8 24.73 6.79 8.80
N HIS A 9 23.57 6.67 9.44
CA HIS A 9 22.42 5.98 8.83
C HIS A 9 21.80 6.77 7.66
N LYS A 10 21.77 8.11 7.75
CA LYS A 10 21.33 8.96 6.62
C LYS A 10 22.29 8.92 5.43
N LEU A 11 23.59 8.79 5.67
CA LEU A 11 24.61 8.77 4.61
C LEU A 11 24.62 7.43 3.86
N ILE A 12 24.41 6.32 4.56
CA ILE A 12 24.34 4.97 3.95
C ILE A 12 23.07 4.82 3.09
N GLY A 13 21.93 5.34 3.53
CA GLY A 13 20.69 5.33 2.73
C GLY A 13 20.77 6.16 1.44
N PHE A 14 21.49 7.29 1.45
CA PHE A 14 21.69 8.12 0.26
C PHE A 14 22.64 7.50 -0.76
N ILE A 15 23.72 6.85 -0.30
CA ILE A 15 24.69 6.18 -1.18
C ILE A 15 24.08 4.94 -1.86
N GLY A 16 23.23 4.18 -1.15
CA GLY A 16 22.52 3.04 -1.72
C GLY A 16 21.54 3.42 -2.84
N ILE A 17 20.83 4.54 -2.68
CA ILE A 17 19.82 5.00 -3.68
C ILE A 17 20.49 5.55 -4.95
N MET A 18 21.63 6.25 -4.84
CA MET A 18 22.37 6.75 -6.01
C MET A 18 22.92 5.62 -6.89
N LEU A 19 23.44 4.54 -6.28
CA LEU A 19 23.89 3.35 -7.01
C LEU A 19 22.75 2.63 -7.76
N VAL A 20 21.52 2.67 -7.23
CA VAL A 20 20.34 2.07 -7.88
C VAL A 20 19.89 2.87 -9.10
N LEU A 21 19.96 4.20 -9.07
CA LEU A 21 19.60 5.03 -10.23
C LEU A 21 20.61 4.86 -11.38
N ASP A 22 21.91 4.77 -11.09
CA ASP A 22 22.94 4.56 -12.12
C ASP A 22 22.79 3.19 -12.81
N LEU A 23 22.40 2.14 -12.08
CA LEU A 23 22.21 0.80 -12.66
C LEU A 23 20.94 0.69 -13.53
N VAL A 24 19.85 1.36 -13.14
CA VAL A 24 18.61 1.41 -13.93
C VAL A 24 18.82 2.20 -15.23
N LEU A 25 19.66 3.24 -15.21
CA LEU A 25 20.00 4.02 -16.40
C LEU A 25 20.84 3.21 -17.41
N VAL A 26 21.75 2.35 -16.93
CA VAL A 26 22.56 1.46 -17.78
C VAL A 26 21.69 0.39 -18.47
N GLY A 27 20.65 -0.12 -17.80
CA GLY A 27 19.69 -1.07 -18.40
C GLY A 27 18.81 -0.47 -19.50
N ALA A 28 18.55 0.84 -19.46
CA ALA A 28 17.71 1.54 -20.45
C ALA A 28 18.47 1.99 -21.72
N LEU A 29 19.80 1.94 -21.72
CA LEU A 29 20.65 2.46 -22.82
C LEU A 29 21.12 1.41 -23.83
N MET A 30 20.82 0.12 -23.62
CA MET A 30 21.15 -0.92 -24.59
C MET A 30 20.06 -1.01 -25.69
N LYS A 31 20.24 -0.24 -26.77
CA LYS A 31 19.51 -0.48 -28.04
C LYS A 31 19.93 -1.84 -28.63
N PRO A 32 19.03 -2.57 -29.33
CA PRO A 32 19.41 -3.81 -29.98
C PRO A 32 20.23 -3.49 -31.23
N VAL A 33 21.54 -3.76 -31.19
CA VAL A 33 22.38 -3.80 -32.39
C VAL A 33 22.54 -5.27 -32.79
N ASN A 34 22.42 -5.45 -34.10
CA ASN A 34 22.17 -6.65 -34.87
C ASN A 34 23.16 -7.82 -34.64
N ALA A 35 22.59 -9.02 -34.79
CA ALA A 35 23.13 -10.33 -35.15
C ALA A 35 24.67 -10.48 -35.29
N ASP A 36 25.29 -10.98 -34.23
CA ASP A 36 26.24 -12.12 -34.22
C ASP A 36 26.82 -12.21 -32.81
N ARG A 37 26.19 -12.99 -31.92
CA ARG A 37 26.69 -13.19 -30.56
C ARG A 37 26.86 -14.66 -30.24
N LYS A 38 28.10 -15.01 -29.92
CA LYS A 38 28.54 -16.33 -29.49
C LYS A 38 27.84 -16.70 -28.18
N THR A 39 27.74 -18.00 -27.94
CA THR A 39 27.08 -18.68 -26.82
C THR A 39 27.42 -18.11 -25.42
N GLU A 40 28.58 -17.47 -25.27
CA GLU A 40 29.05 -16.82 -24.03
C GLU A 40 28.20 -15.59 -23.61
N ASP A 41 27.55 -14.90 -24.55
CA ASP A 41 26.72 -13.71 -24.23
C ASP A 41 25.34 -14.07 -23.66
N TYR A 42 24.83 -15.29 -23.91
CA TYR A 42 23.56 -15.76 -23.34
C TYR A 42 23.70 -16.10 -21.85
N ASP A 43 24.84 -16.67 -21.47
CA ASP A 43 25.15 -16.98 -20.07
C ASP A 43 25.34 -15.69 -19.26
N ALA A 44 26.03 -14.68 -19.83
CA ALA A 44 26.16 -13.36 -19.21
C ALA A 44 24.81 -12.66 -19.04
N ALA A 45 23.91 -12.72 -20.03
CA ALA A 45 22.57 -12.14 -19.92
C ALA A 45 21.70 -12.88 -18.87
N ALA A 46 21.84 -14.21 -18.75
CA ALA A 46 21.16 -15.02 -17.75
C ALA A 46 21.69 -14.76 -16.33
N GLU A 47 23.00 -14.56 -16.16
CA GLU A 47 23.60 -14.16 -14.89
C GLU A 47 23.20 -12.73 -14.48
N ILE A 48 23.11 -11.80 -15.43
CA ILE A 48 22.62 -10.44 -15.19
C ILE A 48 21.13 -10.47 -14.77
N SER A 49 20.30 -11.26 -15.45
CA SER A 49 18.88 -11.44 -15.08
C SER A 49 18.73 -12.05 -13.69
N THR A 50 19.51 -13.10 -13.38
CA THR A 50 19.52 -13.75 -12.07
C THR A 50 19.97 -12.79 -10.97
N SER A 51 21.05 -12.04 -11.19
CA SER A 51 21.57 -11.07 -10.21
C SER A 51 20.63 -9.88 -10.00
N LEU A 52 19.93 -9.40 -11.04
CA LEU A 52 18.86 -8.40 -10.91
C LEU A 52 17.70 -8.92 -10.07
N ASN A 53 17.28 -10.18 -10.26
CA ASN A 53 16.22 -10.80 -9.47
C ASN A 53 16.64 -10.98 -8.00
N VAL A 54 17.90 -11.38 -7.75
CA VAL A 54 18.45 -11.48 -6.39
C VAL A 54 18.54 -10.11 -5.74
N ALA A 55 18.99 -9.08 -6.46
CA ALA A 55 19.05 -7.70 -5.94
C ALA A 55 17.64 -7.14 -5.64
N ALA A 56 16.65 -7.39 -6.50
CA ALA A 56 15.26 -7.03 -6.25
C ALA A 56 14.68 -7.78 -5.04
N MET A 57 15.02 -9.06 -4.87
CA MET A 57 14.61 -9.86 -3.70
C MET A 57 15.26 -9.35 -2.42
N GLN A 58 16.55 -9.02 -2.47
CA GLN A 58 17.29 -8.47 -1.32
C GLN A 58 16.74 -7.08 -0.94
N ALA A 59 16.46 -6.23 -1.92
CA ALA A 59 15.84 -4.92 -1.71
C ALA A 59 14.46 -5.05 -1.05
N LYS A 60 13.64 -5.98 -1.53
CA LYS A 60 12.33 -6.29 -0.94
C LYS A 60 12.45 -6.78 0.49
N LEU A 61 13.43 -7.65 0.79
CA LEU A 61 13.74 -8.09 2.16
C LEU A 61 14.16 -6.92 3.06
N THR A 62 15.06 -6.03 2.61
CA THR A 62 15.47 -4.86 3.41
C THR A 62 14.31 -3.92 3.68
N VAL A 63 13.41 -3.70 2.72
CA VAL A 63 12.23 -2.86 2.91
C VAL A 63 11.23 -3.51 3.87
N GLU A 64 11.05 -4.83 3.81
CA GLU A 64 10.23 -5.60 4.77
C GLU A 64 10.81 -5.55 6.19
N ASP A 65 12.13 -5.59 6.34
CA ASP A 65 12.81 -5.56 7.64
C ASP A 65 12.79 -4.15 8.27
N GLU A 66 12.98 -3.11 7.45
CA GLU A 66 12.83 -1.72 7.87
C GLU A 66 11.38 -1.38 8.27
N SER A 67 10.39 -1.95 7.59
CA SER A 67 8.98 -1.74 7.94
C SER A 67 8.58 -2.49 9.22
N LYS A 68 9.09 -3.69 9.47
CA LYS A 68 8.87 -4.42 10.74
C LYS A 68 9.48 -3.72 11.96
N ALA A 69 10.61 -3.04 11.80
CA ALA A 69 11.29 -2.34 12.91
C ALA A 69 10.55 -1.09 13.42
N VAL A 70 9.62 -0.52 12.62
CA VAL A 70 8.92 0.73 12.95
C VAL A 70 7.55 0.48 13.60
N ILE A 71 6.97 -0.71 13.47
CA ILE A 71 5.57 -0.97 13.87
C ILE A 71 5.47 -1.44 15.33
N LYS A 72 5.08 -0.52 16.22
CA LYS A 72 4.51 -0.81 17.55
C LYS A 72 3.07 -0.30 17.58
N SER A 73 2.10 -1.12 17.22
CA SER A 73 0.67 -0.76 17.36
C SER A 73 -0.21 -1.96 17.68
N GLY A 74 -1.32 -1.68 18.36
CA GLY A 74 -2.20 -2.65 19.01
C GLY A 74 -2.71 -3.75 18.07
N LYS A 75 -2.74 -4.98 18.59
CA LYS A 75 -3.32 -6.13 17.89
C LYS A 75 -4.83 -6.09 18.02
N ALA A 76 -5.54 -5.98 16.91
CA ALA A 76 -6.97 -6.30 16.85
C ALA A 76 -7.17 -7.81 17.09
N GLU A 77 -8.27 -8.20 17.74
CA GLU A 77 -8.70 -9.61 17.75
C GLU A 77 -9.31 -9.97 16.39
N ARG A 78 -8.88 -11.09 15.82
CA ARG A 78 -9.15 -11.46 14.42
C ARG A 78 -9.49 -12.96 14.31
N THR A 79 -10.70 -13.31 13.90
CA THR A 79 -11.05 -14.63 13.31
C THR A 79 -11.18 -14.42 11.80
N LYS A 80 -10.24 -14.87 10.97
CA LYS A 80 -10.13 -14.39 9.57
C LYS A 80 -9.75 -15.47 8.56
N THR A 81 -10.16 -15.22 7.31
CA THR A 81 -9.66 -15.93 6.11
C THR A 81 -8.25 -15.45 5.76
N GLN A 82 -7.43 -16.32 5.15
CA GLN A 82 -6.06 -15.99 4.71
C GLN A 82 -6.01 -14.72 3.82
N GLY A 83 -7.01 -14.54 2.94
CA GLY A 83 -7.10 -13.36 2.08
C GLY A 83 -7.28 -12.06 2.86
N THR A 84 -8.10 -12.07 3.91
CA THR A 84 -8.32 -10.91 4.77
C THR A 84 -7.06 -10.54 5.54
N GLU A 85 -6.30 -11.53 6.03
CA GLU A 85 -5.03 -11.29 6.71
C GLU A 85 -4.03 -10.64 5.76
N LYS A 86 -3.86 -11.20 4.56
CA LYS A 86 -2.98 -10.65 3.53
C LYS A 86 -3.34 -9.20 3.17
N TRP A 87 -4.64 -8.88 3.08
CA TRP A 87 -5.09 -7.52 2.82
C TRP A 87 -4.67 -6.54 3.91
N LEU A 88 -4.94 -6.87 5.17
CA LEU A 88 -4.63 -5.99 6.30
C LEU A 88 -3.11 -5.86 6.53
N ASP A 89 -2.36 -6.93 6.32
CA ASP A 89 -0.90 -6.91 6.41
C ASP A 89 -0.28 -6.06 5.29
N THR A 90 -0.90 -6.06 4.10
CA THR A 90 -0.52 -5.18 2.99
C THR A 90 -0.69 -3.70 3.36
N LEU A 91 -1.81 -3.36 4.00
CA LEU A 91 -2.11 -2.01 4.48
C LEU A 91 -1.13 -1.55 5.57
N GLU A 92 -0.80 -2.44 6.49
CA GLU A 92 0.14 -2.18 7.58
C GLU A 92 1.57 -1.96 7.04
N THR A 93 2.01 -2.81 6.12
CA THR A 93 3.29 -2.67 5.40
C THR A 93 3.35 -1.34 4.66
N LEU A 94 2.26 -0.97 3.98
CA LEU A 94 2.18 0.27 3.22
C LEU A 94 2.27 1.51 4.12
N GLU A 95 1.64 1.53 5.30
CA GLU A 95 1.81 2.64 6.26
C GLU A 95 3.26 2.80 6.72
N GLY A 96 3.94 1.69 7.03
CA GLY A 96 5.36 1.71 7.42
C GLY A 96 6.25 2.29 6.32
N GLN A 97 6.01 1.89 5.08
CA GLN A 97 6.74 2.38 3.90
C GLN A 97 6.44 3.84 3.55
N ILE A 98 5.17 4.27 3.63
CA ILE A 98 4.79 5.68 3.47
C ILE A 98 5.60 6.54 4.43
N PHE A 99 5.68 6.13 5.69
CA PHE A 99 6.48 6.83 6.69
C PHE A 99 7.98 6.79 6.37
N ALA A 100 8.54 5.61 6.06
CA ALA A 100 9.96 5.43 5.78
C ALA A 100 10.46 6.28 4.60
N HIS A 101 9.64 6.41 3.55
CA HIS A 101 9.95 7.21 2.37
C HIS A 101 9.59 8.69 2.49
N GLY A 102 9.13 9.15 3.66
CA GLY A 102 8.78 10.55 3.88
C GLY A 102 7.61 11.03 3.01
N ILE A 103 6.74 10.12 2.58
CA ILE A 103 5.52 10.46 1.83
C ILE A 103 4.60 11.21 2.79
N THR A 104 4.12 12.37 2.37
CA THR A 104 3.30 13.27 3.17
C THR A 104 1.84 13.24 2.75
N TYR A 105 0.95 13.64 3.64
CA TYR A 105 -0.45 13.78 3.27
C TYR A 105 -0.68 15.02 2.39
N SER A 106 -1.45 14.86 1.30
CA SER A 106 -2.03 15.98 0.56
C SER A 106 -3.45 15.64 0.10
N TRP A 107 -4.40 16.54 0.36
CA TRP A 107 -5.75 16.41 -0.20
C TRP A 107 -5.73 16.47 -1.73
N TYR A 108 -4.87 17.32 -2.28
CA TYR A 108 -4.76 17.60 -3.71
C TYR A 108 -3.64 16.79 -4.34
N HIS A 109 -3.92 16.25 -5.53
CA HIS A 109 -2.95 15.56 -6.38
C HIS A 109 -2.16 14.42 -5.70
N PRO A 110 -2.79 13.52 -4.92
CA PRO A 110 -2.06 12.36 -4.39
C PRO A 110 -1.51 11.51 -5.55
N ALA A 111 -0.42 10.80 -5.29
CA ALA A 111 0.16 9.92 -6.29
C ALA A 111 -0.80 8.77 -6.65
N SER A 112 -0.74 8.32 -7.90
CA SER A 112 -1.66 7.29 -8.41
C SER A 112 -1.22 5.86 -8.03
N SER A 113 0.06 5.67 -7.70
CA SER A 113 0.60 4.44 -7.11
C SER A 113 1.64 4.77 -6.02
N TYR A 114 1.97 3.79 -5.19
CA TYR A 114 3.04 3.93 -4.20
C TYR A 114 4.39 4.26 -4.87
N GLU A 115 4.72 3.59 -5.97
CA GLU A 115 5.98 3.79 -6.70
C GLU A 115 6.07 5.22 -7.25
N SER A 116 4.95 5.76 -7.75
CA SER A 116 4.89 7.16 -8.20
C SER A 116 5.07 8.16 -7.05
N ALA A 117 4.66 7.80 -5.83
CA ALA A 117 4.89 8.63 -4.64
C ALA A 117 6.36 8.61 -4.21
N VAL A 118 7.00 7.44 -4.25
CA VAL A 118 8.43 7.29 -3.93
C VAL A 118 9.29 8.06 -4.94
N ASN A 119 8.93 8.02 -6.23
CA ASN A 119 9.75 8.56 -7.32
C ASN A 119 9.46 10.03 -7.68
N GLY A 120 8.58 10.73 -6.95
CA GLY A 120 8.48 12.18 -7.12
C GLY A 120 7.24 12.87 -6.53
N ASN A 121 6.04 12.31 -6.64
CA ASN A 121 4.84 13.03 -6.19
C ASN A 121 4.76 13.12 -4.65
N HIS A 122 5.45 12.24 -3.90
CA HIS A 122 5.61 12.28 -2.43
C HIS A 122 4.33 12.53 -1.60
N HIS A 123 3.15 12.35 -2.19
CA HIS A 123 1.87 12.69 -1.60
C HIS A 123 0.91 11.50 -1.59
N VAL A 124 0.26 11.29 -0.45
CA VAL A 124 -0.79 10.30 -0.25
C VAL A 124 -2.05 10.97 0.30
N ASN A 125 -3.21 10.36 0.04
CA ASN A 125 -4.43 10.62 0.79
C ASN A 125 -5.16 9.30 1.07
N CYS A 126 -6.31 9.38 1.74
CA CYS A 126 -7.05 8.20 2.17
C CYS A 126 -7.48 7.30 1.00
N ALA A 127 -7.92 7.89 -0.09
CA ALA A 127 -8.27 7.22 -1.34
C ALA A 127 -7.07 6.56 -2.01
N ALA A 128 -5.95 7.28 -2.13
CA ALA A 128 -4.72 6.78 -2.72
C ALA A 128 -4.13 5.63 -1.90
N TYR A 129 -4.07 5.75 -0.57
CA TYR A 129 -3.57 4.70 0.32
C TYR A 129 -4.29 3.36 0.12
N ILE A 130 -5.63 3.36 0.11
CA ILE A 130 -6.40 2.14 -0.12
C ILE A 130 -6.22 1.64 -1.55
N SER A 131 -6.21 2.55 -2.54
CA SER A 131 -5.98 2.19 -3.94
C SER A 131 -4.63 1.52 -4.15
N TRP A 132 -3.55 2.03 -3.53
CA TRP A 132 -2.21 1.45 -3.62
C TRP A 132 -2.16 0.06 -2.98
N GLY A 133 -2.86 -0.12 -1.85
CA GLY A 133 -3.01 -1.44 -1.25
C GLY A 133 -3.66 -2.43 -2.21
N LEU A 134 -4.78 -2.05 -2.84
CA LEU A 134 -5.45 -2.92 -3.82
C LEU A 134 -4.60 -3.20 -5.06
N GLN A 135 -3.80 -2.21 -5.51
CA GLN A 135 -2.84 -2.40 -6.61
C GLN A 135 -1.80 -3.47 -6.26
N ARG A 136 -1.27 -3.46 -5.03
CA ARG A 136 -0.32 -4.48 -4.56
C ARG A 136 -0.91 -5.86 -4.40
N MET A 137 -2.20 -5.92 -4.08
CA MET A 137 -2.95 -7.17 -4.06
C MET A 137 -3.27 -7.69 -5.47
N GLY A 138 -3.00 -6.91 -6.52
CA GLY A 138 -3.40 -7.24 -7.90
C GLY A 138 -4.92 -7.08 -8.14
N LEU A 139 -5.64 -6.46 -7.20
CA LEU A 139 -7.10 -6.29 -7.25
C LEU A 139 -7.52 -4.95 -7.85
N LEU A 140 -6.55 -4.10 -8.19
CA LEU A 140 -6.79 -2.86 -8.91
C LEU A 140 -5.65 -2.67 -9.92
N PRO A 141 -5.92 -2.24 -11.16
CA PRO A 141 -4.86 -1.96 -12.13
C PRO A 141 -3.89 -0.91 -11.60
N HIS A 142 -2.59 -1.13 -11.85
CA HIS A 142 -1.53 -0.20 -11.43
C HIS A 142 -1.78 1.23 -11.93
N GLY A 143 -1.51 2.22 -11.08
CA GLY A 143 -1.68 3.63 -11.42
C GLY A 143 -3.14 4.10 -11.51
N THR A 144 -4.11 3.29 -11.10
CA THR A 144 -5.51 3.71 -11.00
C THR A 144 -5.93 3.91 -9.56
N THR A 145 -6.74 4.94 -9.31
CA THR A 145 -7.28 5.25 -7.99
C THR A 145 -8.79 5.39 -8.05
N PHE A 146 -9.41 5.20 -6.90
CA PHE A 146 -10.82 5.51 -6.67
C PHE A 146 -10.94 6.38 -5.41
N TYR A 147 -12.02 7.14 -5.31
CA TYR A 147 -12.38 7.83 -4.09
C TYR A 147 -13.87 7.68 -3.81
N ILE A 148 -14.23 7.80 -2.53
CA ILE A 148 -15.61 7.72 -2.07
C ILE A 148 -16.07 9.12 -1.66
N SER A 149 -17.26 9.49 -2.13
CA SER A 149 -18.04 10.59 -1.58
C SER A 149 -19.41 10.06 -1.11
N ASP A 150 -20.51 10.49 -1.72
CA ASP A 150 -21.82 9.86 -1.59
C ASP A 150 -21.91 8.58 -2.46
N THR A 151 -21.01 8.45 -3.45
CA THR A 151 -20.83 7.23 -4.26
C THR A 151 -19.35 7.00 -4.58
N LEU A 152 -19.06 5.97 -5.39
CA LEU A 152 -17.72 5.58 -5.81
C LEU A 152 -17.33 6.27 -7.13
N HIS A 153 -16.16 6.91 -7.16
CA HIS A 153 -15.64 7.70 -8.28
C HIS A 153 -14.18 7.35 -8.63
N GLY A 154 -13.72 7.84 -9.78
CA GLY A 154 -12.35 7.65 -10.28
C GLY A 154 -12.24 6.45 -11.21
N LYS A 155 -11.06 6.29 -11.85
CA LYS A 155 -10.82 5.22 -12.83
C LYS A 155 -10.96 3.83 -12.21
N GLY A 156 -10.54 3.68 -10.95
CA GLY A 156 -10.67 2.43 -10.20
C GLY A 156 -12.12 2.06 -9.85
N ALA A 157 -13.05 3.03 -9.84
CA ALA A 157 -14.44 2.76 -9.50
C ALA A 157 -15.13 1.82 -10.49
N SER A 158 -14.88 2.00 -11.79
CA SER A 158 -15.45 1.14 -12.83
C SER A 158 -14.94 -0.29 -12.71
N TYR A 159 -13.65 -0.47 -12.37
CA TYR A 159 -13.08 -1.79 -12.13
C TYR A 159 -13.76 -2.49 -10.95
N ILE A 160 -13.88 -1.77 -9.82
CA ILE A 160 -14.52 -2.29 -8.60
C ILE A 160 -15.98 -2.66 -8.85
N LYS A 161 -16.75 -1.83 -9.57
CA LYS A 161 -18.18 -2.07 -9.84
C LYS A 161 -18.43 -3.25 -10.80
N ASN A 162 -17.48 -3.53 -11.68
CA ASN A 162 -17.66 -4.52 -12.75
C ASN A 162 -16.93 -5.85 -12.48
N SER A 163 -16.18 -5.96 -11.38
CA SER A 163 -15.45 -7.17 -11.00
C SER A 163 -16.22 -7.98 -9.96
N GLU A 164 -16.23 -9.30 -10.12
CA GLU A 164 -16.81 -10.23 -9.13
C GLU A 164 -16.00 -10.30 -7.82
N TYR A 165 -14.77 -9.77 -7.80
CA TYR A 165 -13.92 -9.72 -6.62
C TYR A 165 -14.44 -8.75 -5.57
N PHE A 166 -15.44 -7.93 -5.90
CA PHE A 166 -15.98 -6.94 -5.00
C PHE A 166 -17.49 -7.02 -4.88
N THR A 167 -17.98 -6.79 -3.66
CA THR A 167 -19.38 -6.44 -3.41
C THR A 167 -19.45 -5.00 -2.93
N VAL A 168 -20.25 -4.19 -3.62
CA VAL A 168 -20.44 -2.77 -3.28
C VAL A 168 -21.85 -2.54 -2.74
N LYS A 169 -21.94 -1.93 -1.57
CA LYS A 169 -23.20 -1.55 -0.92
C LYS A 169 -23.21 -0.06 -0.63
N TYR A 170 -24.39 0.55 -0.61
CA TYR A 170 -24.57 1.99 -0.39
C TYR A 170 -25.52 2.24 0.78
N ASN A 171 -25.35 3.39 1.46
CA ASN A 171 -26.26 3.90 2.48
C ASN A 171 -26.55 2.91 3.64
N LEU A 172 -25.50 2.36 4.27
CA LEU A 172 -25.64 1.32 5.30
C LEU A 172 -25.94 1.83 6.72
N GLY A 173 -26.06 3.15 6.89
CA GLY A 173 -26.28 3.74 8.22
C GLY A 173 -25.06 3.58 9.13
N HIS A 174 -25.28 3.37 10.42
CA HIS A 174 -24.21 3.43 11.43
C HIS A 174 -23.25 2.22 11.35
N PRO A 175 -21.91 2.40 11.48
CA PRO A 175 -20.94 1.31 11.38
C PRO A 175 -21.19 0.14 12.34
N GLY A 176 -21.66 0.44 13.56
CA GLY A 176 -21.97 -0.58 14.58
C GLY A 176 -23.11 -1.53 14.21
N SER A 177 -23.98 -1.14 13.27
CA SER A 177 -25.14 -1.94 12.81
C SER A 177 -25.03 -2.35 11.34
N ALA A 178 -23.97 -1.94 10.64
CA ALA A 178 -23.81 -2.14 9.20
C ALA A 178 -23.31 -3.56 8.81
N GLY A 179 -23.13 -4.45 9.78
CA GLY A 179 -22.62 -5.81 9.53
C GLY A 179 -21.19 -5.83 8.98
N LEU A 180 -20.36 -4.92 9.48
CA LEU A 180 -18.97 -4.78 9.03
C LEU A 180 -18.14 -6.01 9.39
N GLU A 181 -17.37 -6.45 8.40
CA GLU A 181 -16.37 -7.50 8.53
C GLU A 181 -14.98 -6.88 8.38
N PRO A 182 -13.99 -7.35 9.15
CA PRO A 182 -12.64 -6.86 8.98
C PRO A 182 -12.15 -7.03 7.53
N GLY A 183 -11.51 -6.00 6.99
CA GLY A 183 -11.14 -5.92 5.58
C GLY A 183 -12.12 -5.10 4.73
N ASP A 184 -13.34 -4.85 5.22
CA ASP A 184 -14.29 -3.96 4.54
C ASP A 184 -13.69 -2.56 4.37
N ILE A 185 -13.73 -2.07 3.12
CA ILE A 185 -13.42 -0.69 2.79
C ILE A 185 -14.70 0.11 2.99
N VAL A 186 -14.61 1.15 3.82
CA VAL A 186 -15.75 1.96 4.24
C VAL A 186 -15.46 3.41 3.90
N GLY A 187 -16.41 4.06 3.24
CA GLY A 187 -16.33 5.47 2.92
C GLY A 187 -17.47 6.30 3.47
N TRP A 188 -17.13 7.57 3.69
CA TRP A 188 -17.99 8.69 4.00
C TRP A 188 -17.74 9.79 2.97
N LYS A 189 -18.58 10.83 2.96
CA LYS A 189 -18.50 11.95 2.01
C LYS A 189 -17.10 12.56 1.82
N THR A 190 -16.25 12.54 2.85
CA THR A 190 -14.92 13.18 2.83
C THR A 190 -13.77 12.24 3.15
N HIS A 191 -14.01 10.94 3.36
CA HIS A 191 -12.96 10.05 3.86
C HIS A 191 -13.23 8.58 3.57
N THR A 192 -12.17 7.79 3.43
CA THR A 192 -12.25 6.33 3.29
C THR A 192 -11.24 5.62 4.19
N CYS A 193 -11.62 4.45 4.70
CA CYS A 193 -10.84 3.64 5.64
C CYS A 193 -11.08 2.15 5.38
N VAL A 194 -10.28 1.30 6.04
CA VAL A 194 -10.50 -0.15 6.09
C VAL A 194 -10.75 -0.57 7.53
N TYR A 195 -11.84 -1.28 7.76
CA TYR A 195 -12.18 -1.80 9.09
C TYR A 195 -11.25 -2.93 9.49
N ALA A 196 -10.59 -2.83 10.65
CA ALA A 196 -9.62 -3.83 11.11
C ALA A 196 -10.22 -4.87 12.08
N GLY A 197 -11.40 -4.58 12.63
CA GLY A 197 -12.01 -5.31 13.74
C GLY A 197 -12.17 -4.42 14.97
N LYS A 198 -12.34 -5.05 16.13
CA LYS A 198 -12.44 -4.35 17.41
C LYS A 198 -11.21 -4.59 18.28
N ASP A 199 -10.91 -3.64 19.16
CA ASP A 199 -10.01 -3.87 20.29
C ASP A 199 -10.72 -4.65 21.41
N SER A 200 -9.98 -5.00 22.47
CA SER A 200 -10.50 -5.73 23.63
C SER A 200 -11.62 -4.98 24.39
N ASN A 201 -11.75 -3.67 24.17
CA ASN A 201 -12.78 -2.84 24.78
C ASN A 201 -14.01 -2.68 23.85
N GLY A 202 -14.02 -3.36 22.70
CA GLY A 202 -15.09 -3.28 21.71
C GLY A 202 -15.03 -2.05 20.80
N ASN A 203 -13.97 -1.23 20.87
CA ASN A 203 -13.82 -0.07 20.00
C ASN A 203 -13.42 -0.50 18.59
N MET A 204 -14.04 0.10 17.59
CA MET A 204 -13.73 -0.18 16.18
C MET A 204 -12.38 0.43 15.79
N LEU A 205 -11.55 -0.40 15.16
CA LEU A 205 -10.23 -0.04 14.67
C LEU A 205 -10.20 0.07 13.15
N TRP A 206 -9.40 1.01 12.63
CA TRP A 206 -9.38 1.38 11.22
C TRP A 206 -7.96 1.61 10.71
N TYR A 207 -7.65 1.06 9.53
CA TYR A 207 -6.49 1.47 8.72
C TYR A 207 -6.86 2.66 7.85
N THR A 208 -6.00 3.68 7.80
CA THR A 208 -6.30 4.92 7.09
C THR A 208 -5.08 5.82 6.92
N ALA A 209 -5.08 6.65 5.87
CA ALA A 209 -4.09 7.69 5.65
C ALA A 209 -4.77 9.06 5.45
N GLY A 210 -5.41 9.60 6.48
CA GLY A 210 -6.01 10.95 6.49
C GLY A 210 -5.20 11.97 7.30
N GLY A 211 -4.78 13.09 6.70
CA GLY A 211 -4.19 14.22 7.42
C GLY A 211 -3.07 13.82 8.38
N SER A 212 -3.32 14.00 9.69
CA SER A 212 -2.40 13.63 10.79
C SER A 212 -2.03 12.14 10.87
N ASP A 213 -2.71 11.28 10.13
CA ASP A 213 -2.52 9.83 10.18
C ASP A 213 -1.25 9.37 9.49
N VAL A 214 -0.71 10.20 8.60
CA VAL A 214 0.58 9.98 7.94
C VAL A 214 1.70 10.43 8.88
N SER A 215 1.88 9.70 9.98
CA SER A 215 2.97 9.94 10.94
C SER A 215 3.35 8.65 11.67
N SER A 216 4.60 8.56 12.14
CA SER A 216 5.09 7.39 12.88
C SER A 216 4.34 7.07 14.17
N LYS A 217 3.65 8.05 14.76
CA LYS A 217 2.84 7.85 15.96
C LYS A 217 1.50 7.19 15.66
N ASN A 218 1.11 7.18 14.39
CA ASN A 218 -0.16 6.70 13.88
C ASN A 218 0.11 5.61 12.84
N LEU A 219 0.86 4.58 13.21
CA LEU A 219 0.96 3.34 12.44
C LEU A 219 -0.02 2.31 12.98
N GLY A 220 -0.53 1.47 12.09
CA GLY A 220 -1.46 0.38 12.38
C GLY A 220 -2.91 0.80 12.63
N PRO A 221 -3.79 -0.15 12.94
CA PRO A 221 -5.21 0.13 13.05
C PRO A 221 -5.52 0.93 14.34
N ARG A 222 -6.43 1.90 14.23
CA ARG A 222 -6.70 2.88 15.31
C ARG A 222 -8.16 3.29 15.39
N THR A 223 -8.60 3.76 16.55
CA THR A 223 -9.94 4.32 16.75
C THR A 223 -10.08 5.68 16.07
N LYS A 224 -11.25 5.98 15.51
CA LYS A 224 -11.50 7.22 14.77
C LYS A 224 -12.84 7.84 15.09
N LYS A 225 -12.85 9.16 15.36
CA LYS A 225 -14.08 9.91 15.70
C LYS A 225 -15.12 9.92 14.57
N TYR A 226 -14.68 9.93 13.31
CA TYR A 226 -15.60 9.93 12.17
C TYR A 226 -16.27 8.56 11.94
N ALA A 227 -15.79 7.50 12.59
CA ALA A 227 -16.38 6.17 12.53
C ALA A 227 -17.70 6.03 13.31
N ASN A 228 -18.28 7.14 13.76
CA ASN A 228 -19.63 7.23 14.33
C ASN A 228 -20.63 7.86 13.34
N LYS A 229 -20.23 8.07 12.08
CA LYS A 229 -21.08 8.65 11.01
C LYS A 229 -21.64 7.55 10.12
N ASN A 230 -22.78 7.84 9.51
CA ASN A 230 -23.41 6.93 8.54
C ASN A 230 -22.50 6.66 7.34
N ILE A 231 -22.34 5.38 7.03
CA ILE A 231 -21.56 4.88 5.89
C ILE A 231 -22.30 5.18 4.60
N THR A 232 -21.63 5.84 3.66
CA THR A 232 -22.18 6.10 2.31
C THR A 232 -21.90 4.93 1.38
N VAL A 233 -20.69 4.34 1.46
CA VAL A 233 -20.28 3.20 0.63
C VAL A 233 -19.52 2.18 1.46
N LEU A 234 -19.83 0.91 1.24
CA LEU A 234 -19.03 -0.24 1.67
C LEU A 234 -18.58 -1.02 0.45
N ILE A 235 -17.31 -1.40 0.41
CA ILE A 235 -16.74 -2.33 -0.57
C ILE A 235 -16.14 -3.50 0.20
N ARG A 236 -16.63 -4.69 -0.09
CA ARG A 236 -16.13 -5.95 0.45
C ARG A 236 -15.36 -6.70 -0.62
N ILE A 237 -14.24 -7.31 -0.24
CA ILE A 237 -13.45 -8.18 -1.12
C ILE A 237 -13.97 -9.61 -0.99
N ASN A 238 -14.34 -10.22 -2.11
CA ASN A 238 -14.83 -11.60 -2.21
C ASN A 238 -13.64 -12.53 -2.47
N TYR A 239 -12.94 -12.93 -1.41
CA TYR A 239 -11.69 -13.70 -1.53
C TYR A 239 -11.89 -15.07 -2.19
N ASP A 240 -13.09 -15.64 -2.11
CA ASP A 240 -13.48 -16.89 -2.78
C ASP A 240 -13.54 -16.76 -4.31
N LYS A 241 -13.63 -15.54 -4.83
CA LYS A 241 -13.66 -15.25 -6.27
C LYS A 241 -12.31 -14.88 -6.84
N ILE A 242 -11.29 -14.67 -6.00
CA ILE A 242 -9.95 -14.32 -6.46
C ILE A 242 -9.25 -15.62 -6.90
N PRO A 243 -8.72 -15.70 -8.14
CA PRO A 243 -7.94 -16.85 -8.58
C PRO A 243 -6.77 -17.10 -7.62
N MET A 244 -6.65 -18.33 -7.12
CA MET A 244 -5.44 -18.74 -6.42
C MET A 244 -4.37 -19.01 -7.47
N ASN A 245 -3.33 -18.17 -7.49
CA ASN A 245 -2.14 -18.38 -8.29
C ASN A 245 -1.19 -19.34 -7.59
#